data_AF-A0AA36IER8-F1
#
_entry.id   AF-A0AA36IER8-F1
#
_cell.length_a   1.000
_cell.length_b   1.000
_cell.length_c   1.000
_cell.angle_alpha   90.00
_cell.angle_beta   90.00
_cell.angle_gamma   90.00
#
_symmetry.space_group_name_H-M   'P 1'
#
loop_
_entity.id
_entity.type
_entity.pdbx_description
1 polymer ?
#
loop_
_entity_poly.entity_id
_entity_poly.type
_entity_poly.pdbx_seq_one_letter_code
_entity_poly.pdbx_strand_id
1 'polypeptide(L)'
;MFARSAARSVPSRPGEAVEVEESLGVLERARRFGTSKLSLQRLVFVHELVECAHDIGYDATVAYLLPLVQNLVTDPEVLVRQSLMERFGDLAGFLIQADPEKGYEKVARALLPTAKLLLAEKANDVRQSAIDAFITLASHLRAGDCGDQVLMPVIALSQSNDDEEARSTAVQLLSSLAEALGPDLCKQFVGVQLEAFCEDQSFRVRKAAAAGFAEVARMLSCADVLRRLVPAFEKLTKDPHWGVKKAAAENLVTFALTVPVDQRQEAFQPMVNSLLKDNSRFVSCAMLQQLGYFIGALEGAEHQPVVFMTQFVAVIRQSKANPDAADMTYHCAFTFASVTRTMGSAEWPSLK
;
A
#
# COMPACT_ATOMS: atom_id res chain seq x y z
N MET A 1 14.59 -64.32 -23.59
CA MET A 1 13.98 -65.21 -22.57
C MET A 1 13.89 -64.39 -21.29
N PHE A 2 12.68 -63.95 -20.96
CA PHE A 2 12.41 -63.05 -19.84
C PHE A 2 12.45 -63.81 -18.51
N ALA A 3 13.16 -63.29 -17.51
CA ALA A 3 12.95 -63.65 -16.11
C ALA A 3 12.88 -62.33 -15.30
N ARG A 4 11.66 -61.97 -14.89
CA ARG A 4 11.36 -60.86 -13.98
C ARG A 4 11.78 -61.29 -12.57
N SER A 5 12.66 -60.53 -11.93
CA SER A 5 12.94 -60.61 -10.49
C SER A 5 12.11 -59.56 -9.75
N ALA A 6 11.54 -59.98 -8.63
CA ALA A 6 10.63 -59.23 -7.79
C ALA A 6 11.32 -58.05 -7.08
N ALA A 7 10.70 -56.88 -7.13
CA ALA A 7 10.98 -55.79 -6.19
C ALA A 7 9.74 -55.57 -5.33
N ARG A 8 9.96 -55.69 -4.01
CA ARG A 8 8.98 -55.63 -2.93
C ARG A 8 8.27 -54.27 -2.90
N SER A 9 6.96 -54.31 -2.66
CA SER A 9 6.14 -53.15 -2.33
C SER A 9 6.56 -52.56 -0.98
N VAL A 10 6.89 -51.27 -0.97
CA VAL A 10 6.93 -50.45 0.23
C VAL A 10 5.55 -49.79 0.36
N PRO A 11 4.84 -49.91 1.50
CA PRO A 11 3.59 -49.20 1.68
C PRO A 11 3.89 -47.71 1.90
N SER A 12 3.58 -46.87 0.91
CA SER A 12 3.56 -45.42 1.09
C SER A 12 2.41 -45.03 2.04
N ARG A 13 2.72 -44.20 3.03
CA ARG A 13 1.75 -43.61 3.97
C ARG A 13 0.62 -42.92 3.20
N PRO A 14 -0.63 -42.91 3.72
CA PRO A 14 -1.74 -42.25 3.05
C PRO A 14 -1.51 -40.74 3.12
N GLY A 15 -1.00 -40.17 2.04
CA GLY A 15 -1.27 -38.77 1.69
C GLY A 15 -2.72 -38.72 1.22
N GLU A 16 -3.49 -37.77 1.76
CA GLU A 16 -4.86 -37.47 1.33
C GLU A 16 -4.87 -37.16 -0.17
N ALA A 17 -5.13 -38.18 -0.99
CA ALA A 17 -5.39 -37.98 -2.39
C ALA A 17 -6.73 -37.25 -2.50
N VAL A 18 -6.70 -36.03 -3.06
CA VAL A 18 -7.91 -35.35 -3.51
C VAL A 18 -8.43 -36.16 -4.68
N GLU A 19 -9.38 -37.07 -4.43
CA GLU A 19 -10.09 -37.76 -5.51
C GLU A 19 -10.90 -36.72 -6.29
N VAL A 20 -10.45 -36.39 -7.49
CA VAL A 20 -11.18 -35.57 -8.45
C VAL A 20 -12.18 -36.49 -9.15
N GLU A 21 -13.37 -36.66 -8.58
CA GLU A 21 -14.49 -37.31 -9.29
C GLU A 21 -14.99 -36.37 -10.40
N GLU A 22 -14.58 -36.63 -11.65
CA GLU A 22 -14.94 -35.87 -12.86
C GLU A 22 -16.45 -35.91 -13.22
N SER A 23 -17.30 -36.53 -12.39
CA SER A 23 -18.73 -36.74 -12.66
C SER A 23 -19.66 -35.66 -12.07
N LEU A 24 -19.13 -34.73 -11.27
CA LEU A 24 -19.93 -33.68 -10.63
C LEU A 24 -20.08 -32.46 -11.55
N GLY A 25 -21.31 -31.94 -11.67
CA GLY A 25 -21.54 -30.64 -12.29
C GLY A 25 -20.83 -29.51 -11.53
N VAL A 26 -20.46 -28.43 -12.24
CA VAL A 26 -19.65 -27.31 -11.70
C VAL A 26 -20.19 -26.79 -10.36
N LEU A 27 -21.50 -26.53 -10.28
CA LEU A 27 -22.13 -26.02 -9.06
C LEU A 27 -22.09 -27.01 -7.88
N GLU A 28 -22.25 -28.31 -8.15
CA GLU A 28 -22.24 -29.34 -7.11
C GLU A 28 -20.84 -29.52 -6.55
N ARG A 29 -19.83 -29.50 -7.44
CA ARG A 29 -18.42 -29.49 -7.06
C ARG A 29 -18.09 -28.26 -6.22
N ALA A 30 -18.50 -27.07 -6.65
CA ALA A 30 -18.27 -25.82 -5.92
C ALA A 30 -18.84 -25.87 -4.50
N ARG A 31 -20.06 -26.38 -4.32
CA ARG A 31 -20.66 -26.57 -3.00
C ARG A 31 -19.90 -27.59 -2.16
N ARG A 32 -19.62 -28.77 -2.72
CA ARG A 32 -18.90 -29.84 -2.02
C ARG A 32 -17.53 -29.38 -1.53
N PHE A 33 -16.79 -28.67 -2.38
CA PHE A 33 -15.44 -28.21 -2.06
C PHE A 33 -15.48 -26.99 -1.14
N GLY A 34 -16.34 -26.00 -1.40
CA GLY A 34 -16.47 -24.79 -0.59
C GLY A 34 -16.92 -25.05 0.85
N THR A 35 -17.66 -26.12 1.12
CA THR A 35 -18.07 -26.51 2.48
C THR A 35 -17.30 -27.72 3.02
N SER A 36 -16.21 -28.13 2.37
CA SER A 36 -15.46 -29.33 2.78
C SER A 36 -14.79 -29.15 4.13
N LYS A 37 -14.62 -30.24 4.88
CA LYS A 37 -13.78 -30.27 6.08
C LYS A 37 -12.29 -30.16 5.74
N LEU A 38 -11.88 -30.56 4.53
CA LEU A 38 -10.50 -30.51 4.07
C LEU A 38 -10.16 -29.10 3.55
N SER A 39 -9.17 -28.44 4.16
CA SER A 39 -8.75 -27.09 3.76
C SER A 39 -8.25 -27.05 2.31
N LEU A 40 -7.57 -28.10 1.85
CA LEU A 40 -7.12 -28.21 0.46
C LEU A 40 -8.28 -28.17 -0.54
N GLN A 41 -9.42 -28.81 -0.24
CA GLN A 41 -10.58 -28.76 -1.14
C GLN A 41 -11.22 -27.36 -1.16
N ARG A 42 -11.31 -26.69 -0.01
CA ARG A 42 -11.79 -25.30 0.05
C ARG A 42 -10.85 -24.37 -0.72
N LEU A 43 -9.54 -24.59 -0.63
CA LEU A 43 -8.54 -23.83 -1.39
C LEU A 43 -8.66 -24.05 -2.90
N VAL A 44 -8.89 -25.30 -3.35
CA VAL A 44 -9.18 -25.59 -4.77
C VAL A 44 -10.41 -24.82 -5.24
N PHE A 45 -11.50 -24.84 -4.46
CA PHE A 45 -12.68 -24.05 -4.78
C PHE A 45 -12.38 -22.55 -4.89
N VAL A 46 -11.61 -21.99 -3.95
CA VAL A 46 -11.21 -20.57 -3.99
C VAL A 46 -10.44 -20.24 -5.26
N HIS A 47 -9.49 -21.07 -5.67
CA HIS A 47 -8.72 -20.82 -6.91
C HIS A 47 -9.58 -20.89 -8.17
N GLU A 48 -10.59 -21.76 -8.19
CA GLU A 48 -11.51 -21.94 -9.33
C GLU A 48 -12.75 -21.04 -9.26
N LEU A 49 -12.87 -20.21 -8.22
CA LEU A 49 -14.09 -19.45 -7.90
C LEU A 49 -14.61 -18.62 -9.09
N VAL A 50 -13.70 -17.90 -9.76
CA VAL A 50 -14.06 -16.98 -10.85
C VAL A 50 -14.42 -17.75 -12.12
N GLU A 51 -13.68 -18.82 -12.43
CA GLU A 51 -13.98 -19.71 -13.55
C GLU A 51 -15.36 -20.38 -13.34
N CYS A 52 -15.62 -20.89 -12.13
CA CYS A 52 -16.93 -21.42 -11.76
C CYS A 52 -18.04 -20.37 -11.93
N ALA A 53 -17.79 -19.11 -11.58
CA ALA A 53 -18.76 -18.03 -11.75
C ALA A 53 -19.10 -17.77 -13.22
N HIS A 54 -18.10 -17.79 -14.11
CA HIS A 54 -18.30 -17.70 -15.56
C HIS A 54 -19.14 -18.86 -16.09
N ASP A 55 -18.86 -20.09 -15.66
CA ASP A 55 -19.56 -21.29 -16.14
C ASP A 55 -21.03 -21.35 -15.74
N ILE A 56 -21.36 -20.93 -14.50
CA ILE A 56 -22.74 -21.01 -13.99
C ILE A 56 -23.55 -19.72 -14.22
N GLY A 57 -22.89 -18.62 -14.59
CA GLY A 57 -23.50 -17.33 -14.85
C GLY A 57 -23.87 -16.53 -13.59
N TYR A 58 -24.36 -15.31 -13.81
CA TYR A 58 -24.61 -14.31 -12.76
C TYR A 58 -25.58 -14.78 -11.68
N ASP A 59 -26.78 -15.23 -12.06
CA ASP A 59 -27.85 -15.55 -11.11
C ASP A 59 -27.43 -16.70 -10.17
N ALA A 60 -26.79 -17.74 -10.71
CA ALA A 60 -26.30 -18.86 -9.92
C ALA A 60 -25.09 -18.46 -9.05
N THR A 61 -24.21 -17.59 -9.53
CA THR A 61 -23.10 -17.03 -8.74
C THR A 61 -23.63 -16.28 -7.52
N VAL A 62 -24.60 -15.41 -7.72
CA VAL A 62 -25.23 -14.64 -6.64
C VAL A 62 -25.96 -15.56 -5.67
N ALA A 63 -26.72 -16.53 -6.18
CA ALA A 63 -27.53 -17.43 -5.34
C ALA A 63 -26.69 -18.42 -4.54
N TYR A 64 -25.55 -18.87 -5.07
CA TYR A 64 -24.85 -20.04 -4.53
C TYR A 64 -23.36 -19.83 -4.23
N LEU A 65 -22.63 -19.05 -5.02
CA LEU A 65 -21.20 -18.84 -4.77
C LEU A 65 -20.96 -17.72 -3.75
N LEU A 66 -21.69 -16.61 -3.82
CA LEU A 66 -21.53 -15.52 -2.85
C LEU A 66 -21.77 -15.95 -1.40
N PRO A 67 -22.76 -16.80 -1.06
CA PRO A 67 -22.90 -17.33 0.30
C PRO A 67 -21.69 -18.17 0.74
N LEU A 68 -21.07 -18.94 -0.17
CA LEU A 68 -19.85 -19.70 0.14
C LEU A 68 -18.67 -18.76 0.41
N VAL A 69 -18.50 -17.73 -0.43
CA VAL A 69 -17.49 -16.67 -0.23
C VAL A 69 -17.65 -16.01 1.14
N GLN A 70 -18.88 -15.67 1.54
CA GLN A 70 -19.16 -15.07 2.84
C GLN A 70 -18.75 -15.99 4.01
N ASN A 71 -18.97 -17.30 3.89
CA ASN A 71 -18.56 -18.27 4.92
C ASN A 71 -17.04 -18.42 5.01
N LEU A 72 -16.35 -18.48 3.87
CA LEU A 72 -14.90 -18.70 3.77
C LEU A 72 -14.06 -17.52 4.30
N VAL A 73 -14.66 -16.37 4.54
CA VAL A 73 -13.96 -15.24 5.20
C VAL A 73 -13.59 -15.57 6.64
N THR A 74 -14.38 -16.43 7.29
CA THR A 74 -14.11 -16.92 8.65
C THR A 74 -13.41 -18.28 8.67
N ASP A 75 -12.81 -18.69 7.54
CA ASP A 75 -12.16 -19.98 7.44
C ASP A 75 -11.02 -20.11 8.48
N PRO A 76 -10.89 -21.26 9.17
CA PRO A 76 -9.81 -21.47 10.11
C PRO A 76 -8.43 -21.47 9.44
N GLU A 77 -8.34 -21.79 8.14
CA GLU A 77 -7.08 -21.83 7.42
C GLU A 77 -6.69 -20.44 6.88
N VAL A 78 -5.54 -19.93 7.30
CA VAL A 78 -5.02 -18.60 6.90
C VAL A 78 -4.90 -18.49 5.38
N LEU A 79 -4.39 -19.53 4.74
CA LEU A 79 -4.17 -19.54 3.29
C LEU A 79 -5.49 -19.47 2.50
N VAL A 80 -6.56 -20.11 2.98
CA VAL A 80 -7.88 -20.03 2.33
C VAL A 80 -8.41 -18.60 2.36
N ARG A 81 -8.30 -17.91 3.51
CA ARG A 81 -8.73 -16.51 3.66
C ARG A 81 -7.91 -15.56 2.79
N GLN A 82 -6.58 -15.76 2.75
CA GLN A 82 -5.68 -14.97 1.91
C GLN A 82 -6.04 -15.13 0.42
N SER A 83 -6.06 -16.37 -0.07
CA SER A 83 -6.34 -16.66 -1.49
C SER A 83 -7.74 -16.22 -1.89
N LEU A 84 -8.70 -16.22 -0.96
CA LEU A 84 -10.05 -15.72 -1.21
C LEU A 84 -10.05 -14.21 -1.49
N MET A 85 -9.35 -13.41 -0.68
CA MET A 85 -9.26 -11.97 -0.90
C MET A 85 -8.61 -11.64 -2.25
N GLU A 86 -7.61 -12.43 -2.67
CA GLU A 86 -6.97 -12.26 -3.97
C GLU A 86 -7.93 -12.48 -5.16
N ARG A 87 -9.07 -13.16 -4.97
CA ARG A 87 -10.09 -13.34 -6.02
C ARG A 87 -11.11 -12.19 -6.12
N PHE A 88 -11.13 -11.27 -5.16
CA PHE A 88 -12.24 -10.30 -5.06
C PHE A 88 -12.29 -9.30 -6.21
N GLY A 89 -11.13 -8.87 -6.74
CA GLY A 89 -11.07 -7.99 -7.91
C GLY A 89 -11.65 -8.66 -9.16
N ASP A 90 -11.21 -9.87 -9.45
CA ASP A 90 -11.70 -10.66 -10.60
C ASP A 90 -13.20 -10.97 -10.49
N LEU A 91 -13.66 -11.34 -9.29
CA LEU A 91 -15.08 -11.60 -9.03
C LEU A 91 -15.94 -10.34 -9.18
N ALA A 92 -15.44 -9.18 -8.73
CA ALA A 92 -16.11 -7.90 -8.95
C ALA A 92 -16.20 -7.55 -10.44
N GLY A 93 -15.11 -7.78 -11.18
CA GLY A 93 -15.07 -7.63 -12.63
C GLY A 93 -16.13 -8.48 -13.33
N PHE A 94 -16.22 -9.76 -12.98
CA PHE A 94 -17.26 -10.66 -13.49
C PHE A 94 -18.67 -10.14 -13.20
N LEU A 95 -18.96 -9.78 -11.95
CA LEU A 95 -20.29 -9.33 -11.53
C LEU A 95 -20.73 -8.07 -12.28
N ILE A 96 -19.86 -7.07 -12.39
CA ILE A 96 -20.14 -5.80 -13.09
C ILE A 96 -20.28 -6.02 -14.60
N GLN A 97 -19.45 -6.87 -15.21
CA GLN A 97 -19.53 -7.16 -16.64
C GLN A 97 -20.82 -7.91 -17.00
N ALA A 98 -21.30 -8.80 -16.12
CA ALA A 98 -22.52 -9.55 -16.35
C ALA A 98 -23.79 -8.68 -16.24
N ASP A 99 -23.85 -7.78 -15.27
CA ASP A 99 -24.93 -6.79 -15.12
C ASP A 99 -24.37 -5.54 -14.40
N PRO A 100 -24.21 -4.39 -15.08
CA PRO A 100 -23.55 -3.23 -14.47
C PRO A 100 -24.21 -2.70 -13.20
N GLU A 101 -25.54 -2.66 -13.13
CA GLU A 101 -26.25 -2.10 -11.98
C GLU A 101 -26.34 -3.11 -10.83
N LYS A 102 -26.73 -4.36 -11.13
CA LYS A 102 -26.86 -5.37 -10.08
C LYS A 102 -25.49 -5.87 -9.62
N GLY A 103 -24.52 -5.94 -10.53
CA GLY A 103 -23.13 -6.27 -10.24
C GLY A 103 -22.51 -5.25 -9.31
N TYR A 104 -22.69 -3.96 -9.61
CA TYR A 104 -22.31 -2.87 -8.71
C TYR A 104 -22.92 -3.05 -7.31
N GLU A 105 -24.22 -3.36 -7.22
CA GLU A 105 -24.88 -3.58 -5.94
C GLU A 105 -24.23 -4.73 -5.14
N LYS A 106 -23.81 -5.82 -5.79
CA LYS A 106 -23.10 -6.92 -5.11
C LYS A 106 -21.69 -6.54 -4.69
N VAL A 107 -20.98 -5.74 -5.47
CA VAL A 107 -19.67 -5.22 -5.06
C VAL A 107 -19.82 -4.35 -3.80
N ALA A 108 -20.72 -3.38 -3.85
CA ALA A 108 -20.96 -2.42 -2.77
C ALA A 108 -21.54 -3.08 -1.51
N ARG A 109 -22.55 -3.94 -1.65
CA ARG A 109 -23.34 -4.45 -0.51
C ARG A 109 -22.95 -5.86 -0.05
N ALA A 110 -22.14 -6.59 -0.80
CA ALA A 110 -21.65 -7.91 -0.40
C ALA A 110 -20.12 -7.96 -0.32
N LEU A 111 -19.41 -7.79 -1.43
CA LEU A 111 -17.96 -8.02 -1.45
C LEU A 111 -17.18 -7.02 -0.58
N LEU A 112 -17.51 -5.73 -0.65
CA LEU A 112 -16.81 -4.69 0.11
C LEU A 112 -16.99 -4.85 1.64
N PRO A 113 -18.22 -5.07 2.18
CA PRO A 113 -18.41 -5.44 3.58
C PRO A 113 -17.69 -6.73 3.97
N THR A 114 -17.59 -7.69 3.06
CA THR A 114 -16.88 -8.94 3.32
C THR A 114 -15.36 -8.73 3.43
N ALA A 115 -14.74 -7.97 2.52
CA ALA A 115 -13.32 -7.61 2.61
C ALA A 115 -13.02 -6.80 3.87
N LYS A 116 -13.93 -5.90 4.26
CA LYS A 116 -13.83 -5.10 5.49
C LYS A 116 -13.59 -5.95 6.75
N LEU A 117 -14.18 -7.15 6.83
CA LEU A 117 -14.05 -8.02 8.01
C LEU A 117 -12.60 -8.46 8.27
N LEU A 118 -11.73 -8.45 7.25
CA LEU A 118 -10.35 -8.89 7.34
C LEU A 118 -9.34 -7.74 7.41
N LEU A 119 -9.78 -6.48 7.44
CA LEU A 119 -8.88 -5.31 7.52
C LEU A 119 -8.14 -5.18 8.86
N ALA A 120 -8.62 -5.83 9.92
CA ALA A 120 -7.97 -5.91 11.23
C ALA A 120 -7.48 -7.34 11.54
N GLU A 121 -7.31 -8.18 10.52
CA GLU A 121 -6.89 -9.56 10.68
C GLU A 121 -5.48 -9.66 11.29
N LYS A 122 -5.26 -10.64 12.18
CA LYS A 122 -3.96 -10.82 12.86
C LYS A 122 -2.87 -11.38 11.93
N ALA A 123 -3.25 -12.26 11.00
CA ALA A 123 -2.32 -12.71 9.96
C ALA A 123 -1.99 -11.58 8.97
N ASN A 124 -0.72 -11.18 8.89
CA ASN A 124 -0.28 -10.06 8.07
C ASN A 124 -0.61 -10.23 6.59
N ASP A 125 -0.38 -11.42 6.03
CA ASP A 125 -0.60 -11.67 4.60
C ASP A 125 -2.10 -11.61 4.25
N VAL A 126 -2.98 -12.15 5.12
CA VAL A 126 -4.44 -12.05 4.93
C VAL A 126 -4.90 -10.59 5.01
N ARG A 127 -4.38 -9.83 5.99
CA ARG A 127 -4.72 -8.42 6.16
C ARG A 127 -4.28 -7.60 4.94
N GLN A 128 -3.08 -7.87 4.39
CA GLN A 128 -2.60 -7.19 3.20
C GLN A 128 -3.44 -7.52 1.97
N SER A 129 -3.75 -8.80 1.72
CA SER A 129 -4.67 -9.18 0.63
C SER A 129 -6.06 -8.55 0.80
N ALA A 130 -6.55 -8.42 2.03
CA ALA A 130 -7.82 -7.75 2.31
C ALA A 130 -7.76 -6.24 2.02
N ILE A 131 -6.66 -5.56 2.33
CA ILE A 131 -6.43 -4.15 1.98
C ILE A 131 -6.45 -3.97 0.46
N ASP A 132 -5.70 -4.80 -0.27
CA ASP A 132 -5.61 -4.72 -1.74
C ASP A 132 -6.97 -5.00 -2.40
N ALA A 133 -7.69 -6.00 -1.90
CA ALA A 133 -9.06 -6.30 -2.32
C ALA A 133 -10.01 -5.12 -2.04
N PHE A 134 -9.96 -4.54 -0.83
CA PHE A 134 -10.81 -3.43 -0.44
C PHE A 134 -10.54 -2.19 -1.30
N ILE A 135 -9.28 -1.88 -1.62
CA ILE A 135 -8.90 -0.79 -2.52
C ILE A 135 -9.45 -1.04 -3.93
N THR A 136 -9.27 -2.24 -4.45
CA THR A 136 -9.75 -2.63 -5.78
C THR A 136 -11.28 -2.50 -5.86
N LEU A 137 -12.00 -3.01 -4.87
CA LEU A 137 -13.46 -2.91 -4.81
C LEU A 137 -13.93 -1.45 -4.68
N ALA A 138 -13.25 -0.64 -3.86
CA ALA A 138 -13.58 0.77 -3.70
C ALA A 138 -13.41 1.56 -5.01
N SER A 139 -12.49 1.17 -5.89
CA SER A 139 -12.31 1.81 -7.21
C SER A 139 -13.50 1.64 -8.15
N HIS A 140 -14.38 0.67 -7.89
CA HIS A 140 -15.61 0.47 -8.63
C HIS A 140 -16.81 1.22 -8.06
N LEU A 141 -16.66 1.87 -6.89
CA LEU A 141 -17.75 2.58 -6.24
C LEU A 141 -18.07 3.89 -6.92
N ARG A 142 -19.35 4.27 -6.89
CA ARG A 142 -19.78 5.61 -7.24
C ARG A 142 -19.33 6.57 -6.14
N ALA A 143 -18.94 7.79 -6.51
CA ALA A 143 -18.46 8.79 -5.56
C ALA A 143 -19.41 9.03 -4.37
N GLY A 144 -20.73 8.97 -4.59
CA GLY A 144 -21.74 9.13 -3.55
C GLY A 144 -21.75 8.01 -2.49
N ASP A 145 -21.22 6.84 -2.81
CA ASP A 145 -21.15 5.69 -1.89
C ASP A 145 -19.83 5.62 -1.12
N CYS A 146 -18.76 6.29 -1.59
CA CYS A 146 -17.44 6.25 -0.96
C CYS A 146 -17.43 6.76 0.49
N GLY A 147 -18.25 7.76 0.82
CA GLY A 147 -18.33 8.27 2.19
C GLY A 147 -18.78 7.20 3.20
N ASP A 148 -19.95 6.62 2.96
CA ASP A 148 -20.56 5.65 3.89
C ASP A 148 -19.89 4.29 3.84
N GLN A 149 -19.52 3.82 2.63
CA GLN A 149 -19.06 2.45 2.43
C GLN A 149 -17.55 2.28 2.56
N VAL A 150 -16.78 3.35 2.41
CA VAL A 150 -15.30 3.33 2.48
C VAL A 150 -14.79 4.18 3.63
N LEU A 151 -15.04 5.49 3.60
CA LEU A 151 -14.44 6.40 4.58
C LEU A 151 -14.86 6.05 6.01
N MET A 152 -16.15 5.88 6.28
CA MET A 152 -16.65 5.63 7.64
C MET A 152 -16.06 4.35 8.26
N PRO A 153 -16.03 3.19 7.56
CA PRO A 153 -15.30 2.01 8.02
C PRO A 153 -13.82 2.24 8.33
N VAL A 154 -13.12 3.00 7.48
CA VAL A 154 -11.69 3.24 7.66
C VAL A 154 -11.42 4.20 8.82
N ILE A 155 -12.28 5.20 9.02
CA ILE A 155 -12.26 6.05 10.22
C ILE A 155 -12.50 5.20 11.48
N ALA A 156 -13.43 4.25 11.45
CA ALA A 156 -13.64 3.36 12.59
C ALA A 156 -12.38 2.55 12.94
N LEU A 157 -11.63 2.04 11.94
CA LEU A 157 -10.34 1.38 12.16
C LEU A 157 -9.33 2.33 12.81
N SER A 158 -9.28 3.59 12.39
CA SER A 158 -8.36 4.60 12.92
C SER A 158 -8.56 4.91 14.41
N GLN A 159 -9.75 4.64 14.95
CA GLN A 159 -10.12 4.89 16.35
C GLN A 159 -9.95 3.65 17.25
N SER A 160 -9.28 2.60 16.75
CA SER A 160 -9.03 1.37 17.52
C SER A 160 -7.89 1.60 18.51
N ASN A 161 -8.23 2.01 19.74
CA ASN A 161 -7.25 2.43 20.76
C ASN A 161 -6.17 1.36 21.05
N ASP A 162 -6.56 0.09 21.14
CA ASP A 162 -5.67 -1.01 21.55
C ASP A 162 -5.08 -1.80 20.38
N ASP A 163 -5.40 -1.44 19.13
CA ASP A 163 -4.95 -2.17 17.94
C ASP A 163 -4.15 -1.26 17.00
N GLU A 164 -2.83 -1.25 17.16
CA GLU A 164 -1.94 -0.43 16.34
C GLU A 164 -1.86 -0.91 14.88
N GLU A 165 -2.08 -2.21 14.63
CA GLU A 165 -2.16 -2.76 13.28
C GLU A 165 -3.40 -2.24 12.55
N ALA A 166 -4.57 -2.20 13.21
CA ALA A 166 -5.79 -1.63 12.64
C ALA A 166 -5.64 -0.14 12.32
N ARG A 167 -5.00 0.63 13.22
CA ARG A 167 -4.70 2.05 12.94
C ARG A 167 -3.71 2.21 11.79
N SER A 168 -2.69 1.35 11.70
CA SER A 168 -1.75 1.34 10.57
C SER A 168 -2.44 1.01 9.24
N THR A 169 -3.36 0.04 9.24
CA THR A 169 -4.22 -0.26 8.08
C THR A 169 -5.05 0.97 7.69
N ALA A 170 -5.60 1.71 8.66
CA ALA A 170 -6.35 2.92 8.38
C ALA A 170 -5.49 4.00 7.70
N VAL A 171 -4.23 4.18 8.11
CA VAL A 171 -3.29 5.09 7.42
C VAL A 171 -3.14 4.70 5.95
N GLN A 172 -2.87 3.41 5.69
CA GLN A 172 -2.64 2.90 4.34
C GLN A 172 -3.88 3.11 3.45
N LEU A 173 -5.05 2.70 3.94
CA LEU A 173 -6.30 2.82 3.20
C LEU A 173 -6.67 4.28 2.89
N LEU A 174 -6.57 5.18 3.87
CA LEU A 174 -6.88 6.60 3.67
C LEU A 174 -5.96 7.26 2.65
N SER A 175 -4.70 6.83 2.59
CA SER A 175 -3.73 7.35 1.63
C SER A 175 -3.99 6.79 0.23
N SER A 176 -4.15 5.47 0.11
CA SER A 176 -4.37 4.79 -1.17
C SER A 176 -5.72 5.11 -1.82
N LEU A 177 -6.72 5.49 -1.02
CA LEU A 177 -8.07 5.81 -1.50
C LEU A 177 -8.32 7.32 -1.61
N ALA A 178 -7.32 8.17 -1.43
CA ALA A 178 -7.48 9.62 -1.45
C ALA A 178 -8.18 10.12 -2.75
N GLU A 179 -7.77 9.61 -3.91
CA GLU A 179 -8.39 9.97 -5.19
C GLU A 179 -9.87 9.55 -5.28
N ALA A 180 -10.18 8.31 -4.88
CA ALA A 180 -11.54 7.77 -4.88
C ALA A 180 -12.47 8.48 -3.87
N LEU A 181 -11.91 8.98 -2.77
CA LEU A 181 -12.63 9.77 -1.77
C LEU A 181 -12.89 11.21 -2.23
N GLY A 182 -12.06 11.75 -3.12
CA GLY A 182 -12.22 13.08 -3.65
C GLY A 182 -11.80 14.20 -2.69
N PRO A 183 -11.68 15.44 -3.20
CA PRO A 183 -11.09 16.57 -2.48
C PRO A 183 -11.86 16.98 -1.22
N ASP A 184 -13.20 16.92 -1.26
CA ASP A 184 -14.04 17.34 -0.13
C ASP A 184 -13.88 16.42 1.08
N LEU A 185 -13.96 15.11 0.87
CA LEU A 185 -13.74 14.13 1.94
C LEU A 185 -12.30 14.14 2.42
N CYS A 186 -11.34 14.31 1.51
CA CYS A 186 -9.93 14.44 1.86
C CYS A 186 -9.67 15.65 2.75
N LYS A 187 -10.25 16.80 2.42
CA LYS A 187 -10.08 18.03 3.20
C LYS A 187 -10.73 17.95 4.58
N GLN A 188 -11.95 17.42 4.65
CA GLN A 188 -12.75 17.41 5.87
C GLN A 188 -12.34 16.31 6.85
N PHE A 189 -11.95 15.14 6.33
CA PHE A 189 -11.74 13.94 7.16
C PHE A 189 -10.32 13.38 7.03
N VAL A 190 -9.87 13.06 5.81
CA VAL A 190 -8.60 12.34 5.62
C VAL A 190 -7.40 13.16 6.11
N GLY A 191 -7.35 14.45 5.76
CA GLY A 191 -6.28 15.35 6.21
C GLY A 191 -6.27 15.51 7.74
N VAL A 192 -7.45 15.61 8.38
CA VAL A 192 -7.57 15.67 9.85
C VAL A 192 -7.02 14.39 10.47
N GLN A 193 -7.38 13.24 9.91
CA GLN A 193 -6.93 11.95 10.43
C GLN A 193 -5.43 11.74 10.20
N LEU A 194 -4.88 12.20 9.08
CA LEU A 194 -3.45 12.15 8.81
C LEU A 194 -2.65 13.01 9.80
N GLU A 195 -3.16 14.19 10.15
CA GLU A 195 -2.59 15.03 11.23
C GLU A 195 -2.60 14.29 12.57
N ALA A 196 -3.71 13.63 12.91
CA ALA A 196 -3.83 12.83 14.14
C ALA A 196 -2.85 11.64 14.17
N PHE A 197 -2.67 10.94 13.04
CA PHE A 197 -1.71 9.84 12.96
C PHE A 197 -0.26 10.27 13.17
N CYS A 198 0.08 11.53 12.93
CA CYS A 198 1.42 12.05 13.20
C CYS A 198 1.71 12.20 14.71
N GLU A 199 0.68 12.13 15.55
CA GLU A 199 0.77 12.22 17.00
C GLU A 199 0.35 10.90 17.68
N ASP A 200 0.17 9.82 16.90
CA ASP A 200 -0.22 8.53 17.45
C ASP A 200 0.79 8.02 18.48
N GLN A 201 0.29 7.38 19.54
CA GLN A 201 1.11 6.77 20.58
C GLN A 201 2.11 5.75 20.03
N SER A 202 1.73 5.01 18.98
CA SER A 202 2.57 4.01 18.34
C SER A 202 3.47 4.65 17.29
N PHE A 203 4.79 4.47 17.45
CA PHE A 203 5.74 4.89 16.43
C PHE A 203 5.53 4.16 15.09
N ARG A 204 4.89 2.98 15.08
CA ARG A 204 4.59 2.24 13.83
C ARG A 204 3.52 2.96 13.01
N VAL A 205 2.48 3.46 13.67
CA VAL A 205 1.43 4.27 13.03
C VAL A 205 2.02 5.59 12.53
N ARG A 206 2.81 6.29 13.37
CA ARG A 206 3.50 7.53 12.95
C ARG A 206 4.45 7.29 11.78
N LYS A 207 5.17 6.16 11.76
CA LYS A 207 6.04 5.75 10.64
C LYS A 207 5.22 5.53 9.37
N ALA A 208 4.07 4.84 9.45
CA ALA A 208 3.19 4.61 8.32
C ALA A 208 2.64 5.94 7.76
N ALA A 209 2.30 6.89 8.63
CA ALA A 209 1.75 8.20 8.24
C ALA A 209 2.67 8.96 7.28
N ALA A 210 3.99 8.84 7.45
CA ALA A 210 4.98 9.51 6.60
C ALA A 210 4.80 9.22 5.09
N ALA A 211 4.33 8.01 4.73
CA ALA A 211 4.14 7.61 3.33
C ALA A 211 2.85 8.16 2.70
N GLY A 212 1.88 8.59 3.50
CA GLY A 212 0.56 8.98 3.02
C GLY A 212 0.42 10.42 2.52
N PHE A 213 1.38 11.28 2.86
CA PHE A 213 1.25 12.73 2.67
C PHE A 213 1.08 13.15 1.21
N ALA A 214 1.82 12.56 0.29
CA ALA A 214 1.78 12.97 -1.12
C ALA A 214 0.41 12.69 -1.76
N GLU A 215 -0.16 11.51 -1.51
CA GLU A 215 -1.46 11.13 -2.07
C GLU A 215 -2.58 12.05 -1.55
N VAL A 216 -2.60 12.31 -0.24
CA VAL A 216 -3.60 13.21 0.36
C VAL A 216 -3.38 14.66 -0.10
N ALA A 217 -2.14 15.12 -0.19
CA ALA A 217 -1.83 16.49 -0.59
C ALA A 217 -2.28 16.83 -2.01
N ARG A 218 -2.23 15.86 -2.95
CA ARG A 218 -2.74 16.05 -4.33
C ARG A 218 -4.25 16.31 -4.38
N MET A 219 -4.99 15.92 -3.36
CA MET A 219 -6.43 16.16 -3.24
C MET A 219 -6.77 17.51 -2.59
N LEU A 220 -5.77 18.26 -2.12
CA LEU A 220 -5.96 19.51 -1.38
C LEU A 220 -5.45 20.72 -2.15
N SER A 221 -5.94 21.90 -1.76
CA SER A 221 -5.36 23.16 -2.22
C SER A 221 -3.96 23.35 -1.66
N CYS A 222 -3.06 24.02 -2.41
CA CYS A 222 -1.72 24.37 -1.93
C CYS A 222 -1.77 25.10 -0.57
N ALA A 223 -2.74 26.00 -0.38
CA ALA A 223 -2.94 26.71 0.89
C ALA A 223 -3.25 25.76 2.05
N ASP A 224 -4.09 24.74 1.83
CA ASP A 224 -4.37 23.73 2.85
C ASP A 224 -3.16 22.82 3.12
N VAL A 225 -2.41 22.44 2.07
CA VAL A 225 -1.18 21.65 2.21
C VAL A 225 -0.14 22.39 3.06
N LEU A 226 0.14 23.65 2.74
CA LEU A 226 1.13 24.46 3.47
C LEU A 226 0.70 24.76 4.90
N ARG A 227 -0.58 25.04 5.13
CA ARG A 227 -1.09 25.42 6.45
C ARG A 227 -1.26 24.23 7.40
N ARG A 228 -1.56 23.03 6.87
CA ARG A 228 -1.91 21.85 7.69
C ARG A 228 -0.90 20.73 7.56
N LEU A 229 -0.67 20.25 6.33
CA LEU A 229 0.10 19.04 6.09
C LEU A 229 1.60 19.27 6.27
N VAL A 230 2.15 20.41 5.83
CA VAL A 230 3.58 20.71 6.03
C VAL A 230 3.96 20.76 7.53
N PRO A 231 3.24 21.48 8.41
CA PRO A 231 3.50 21.44 9.85
C PRO A 231 3.34 20.05 10.47
N ALA A 232 2.36 19.26 10.03
CA ALA A 232 2.17 17.89 10.52
C ALA A 232 3.33 16.97 10.11
N PHE A 233 3.78 17.05 8.85
CA PHE A 233 4.94 16.30 8.38
C PHE A 233 6.23 16.71 9.08
N GLU A 234 6.40 18.01 9.38
CA GLU A 234 7.55 18.51 10.12
C GLU A 234 7.68 17.84 11.51
N LYS A 235 6.57 17.53 12.18
CA LYS A 235 6.58 16.75 13.44
C LYS A 235 7.25 15.39 13.25
N LEU A 236 6.96 14.68 12.15
CA LEU A 236 7.57 13.38 11.84
C LEU A 236 9.08 13.49 11.59
N THR A 237 9.55 14.60 11.00
CA THR A 237 11.00 14.85 10.80
C THR A 237 11.74 15.11 12.12
N LYS A 238 11.02 15.47 13.19
CA LYS A 238 11.54 15.73 14.54
C LYS A 238 11.17 14.62 15.52
N ASP A 239 10.64 13.50 15.04
CA ASP A 239 10.15 12.40 15.89
C ASP A 239 11.27 11.82 16.78
N PRO A 240 10.98 11.46 18.04
CA PRO A 240 11.97 10.82 18.90
C PRO A 240 12.47 9.46 18.36
N HIS A 241 11.63 8.74 17.60
CA HIS A 241 11.98 7.44 17.06
C HIS A 241 12.64 7.59 15.68
N TRP A 242 13.91 7.16 15.57
CA TRP A 242 14.70 7.28 14.34
C TRP A 242 14.02 6.67 13.11
N GLY A 243 13.25 5.59 13.28
CA GLY A 243 12.53 4.93 12.20
C GLY A 243 11.42 5.77 11.57
N VAL A 244 10.82 6.70 12.34
CA VAL A 244 9.82 7.65 11.84
C VAL A 244 10.51 8.75 11.05
N LYS A 245 11.58 9.33 11.60
CA LYS A 245 12.40 10.33 10.90
C LYS A 245 12.98 9.80 9.59
N LYS A 246 13.44 8.54 9.57
CA LYS A 246 13.91 7.87 8.35
C LYS A 246 12.79 7.79 7.31
N ALA A 247 11.60 7.33 7.70
CA ALA A 247 10.46 7.26 6.79
C ALA A 247 10.03 8.63 6.26
N ALA A 248 10.08 9.67 7.11
CA ALA A 248 9.84 11.06 6.68
C ALA A 248 10.91 11.51 5.66
N ALA A 249 12.19 11.24 5.90
CA ALA A 249 13.26 11.55 4.95
C ALA A 249 13.04 10.86 3.58
N GLU A 250 12.64 9.58 3.58
CA GLU A 250 12.39 8.80 2.36
C GLU A 250 11.19 9.33 1.54
N ASN A 251 10.20 9.94 2.19
CA ASN A 251 8.97 10.43 1.53
C ASN A 251 8.96 11.96 1.31
N LEU A 252 9.94 12.69 1.85
CA LEU A 252 9.98 14.15 1.83
C LEU A 252 9.89 14.72 0.42
N VAL A 253 10.66 14.17 -0.52
CA VAL A 253 10.71 14.71 -1.89
C VAL A 253 9.39 14.48 -2.62
N THR A 254 8.81 13.28 -2.49
CA THR A 254 7.50 12.96 -3.07
C THR A 254 6.42 13.90 -2.54
N PHE A 255 6.45 14.23 -1.25
CA PHE A 255 5.52 15.22 -0.68
C PHE A 255 5.84 16.64 -1.18
N ALA A 256 7.11 17.05 -1.22
CA ALA A 256 7.52 18.36 -1.70
C ALA A 256 7.08 18.64 -3.15
N LEU A 257 7.05 17.62 -4.00
CA LEU A 257 6.58 17.72 -5.39
C LEU A 257 5.08 18.07 -5.51
N THR A 258 4.30 17.93 -4.43
CA THR A 258 2.88 18.35 -4.40
C THR A 258 2.71 19.86 -4.16
N VAL A 259 3.78 20.56 -3.77
CA VAL A 259 3.79 22.00 -3.55
C VAL A 259 4.43 22.70 -4.76
N PRO A 260 3.91 23.85 -5.24
CA PRO A 260 4.50 24.65 -6.31
C PRO A 260 5.99 24.98 -6.08
N VAL A 261 6.76 25.04 -7.16
CA VAL A 261 8.23 25.20 -7.16
C VAL A 261 8.67 26.43 -6.34
N ASP A 262 7.96 27.55 -6.47
CA ASP A 262 8.22 28.83 -5.80
C ASP A 262 8.12 28.77 -4.27
N GLN A 263 7.32 27.84 -3.73
CA GLN A 263 7.09 27.68 -2.28
C GLN A 263 7.81 26.46 -1.69
N ARG A 264 8.26 25.54 -2.56
CA ARG A 264 8.86 24.25 -2.19
C ARG A 264 10.14 24.43 -1.36
N GLN A 265 10.98 25.39 -1.75
CA GLN A 265 12.23 25.64 -1.04
C GLN A 265 11.97 26.11 0.40
N GLU A 266 11.17 27.16 0.59
CA GLU A 266 10.86 27.72 1.90
C GLU A 266 10.22 26.69 2.84
N ALA A 267 9.26 25.91 2.31
CA ALA A 267 8.54 24.91 3.09
C ALA A 267 9.40 23.72 3.53
N PHE A 268 10.31 23.22 2.68
CA PHE A 268 10.99 21.93 2.92
C PHE A 268 12.47 22.01 3.24
N GLN A 269 13.16 23.09 2.86
CA GLN A 269 14.59 23.26 3.15
C GLN A 269 14.95 23.13 4.65
N PRO A 270 14.18 23.68 5.61
CA PRO A 270 14.49 23.53 7.03
C PRO A 270 14.48 22.05 7.48
N MET A 271 13.51 21.27 7.01
CA MET A 271 13.39 19.84 7.30
C MET A 271 14.57 19.05 6.73
N VAL A 272 14.92 19.30 5.46
CA VAL A 272 16.08 18.65 4.80
C VAL A 272 17.37 18.95 5.57
N ASN A 273 17.61 20.22 5.93
CA ASN A 273 18.79 20.61 6.70
C ASN A 273 18.88 19.92 8.06
N SER A 274 17.75 19.76 8.74
CA SER A 274 17.67 19.05 10.02
C SER A 274 17.99 17.56 9.86
N LEU A 275 17.35 16.89 8.89
CA LEU A 275 17.51 15.46 8.65
C LEU A 275 18.93 15.08 8.18
N LEU A 276 19.59 15.93 7.39
CA LEU A 276 20.99 15.72 6.98
C LEU A 276 21.97 15.78 8.16
N LYS A 277 21.61 16.49 9.25
CA LYS A 277 22.42 16.63 10.46
C LYS A 277 21.94 15.71 11.60
N ASP A 278 21.04 14.77 11.31
CA ASP A 278 20.47 13.89 12.33
C ASP A 278 21.53 12.99 12.97
N ASN A 279 21.44 12.82 14.29
CA ASN A 279 22.35 11.95 15.06
C ASN A 279 22.28 10.48 14.62
N SER A 280 21.14 10.02 14.09
CA SER A 280 21.00 8.68 13.55
C SER A 280 21.57 8.61 12.14
N ARG A 281 22.57 7.75 11.94
CA ARG A 281 23.12 7.46 10.61
C ARG A 281 22.07 6.93 9.65
N PHE A 282 21.08 6.18 10.13
CA PHE A 282 20.00 5.67 9.28
C PHE A 282 19.11 6.81 8.71
N VAL A 283 18.92 7.88 9.49
CA VAL A 283 18.12 9.04 9.08
C VAL A 283 18.91 9.93 8.13
N SER A 284 20.14 10.29 8.51
CA SER A 284 21.00 11.13 7.67
C SER A 284 21.33 10.44 6.34
N CYS A 285 21.63 9.13 6.32
CA CYS A 285 21.83 8.40 5.06
C CYS A 285 20.59 8.40 4.17
N ALA A 286 19.39 8.20 4.73
CA ALA A 286 18.15 8.24 3.95
C ALA A 286 17.91 9.61 3.33
N MET A 287 18.14 10.69 4.08
CA MET A 287 18.03 12.06 3.55
C MET A 287 19.11 12.35 2.50
N LEU A 288 20.34 11.86 2.68
CA LEU A 288 21.43 12.01 1.70
C LEU A 288 21.09 11.29 0.38
N GLN A 289 20.47 10.10 0.42
CA GLN A 289 19.97 9.40 -0.77
C GLN A 289 18.92 10.21 -1.53
N GLN A 290 18.11 10.99 -0.81
CA GLN A 290 17.05 11.83 -1.36
C GLN A 290 17.53 13.24 -1.77
N LEU A 291 18.72 13.67 -1.35
CA LEU A 291 19.22 15.04 -1.54
C LEU A 291 19.26 15.46 -3.02
N GLY A 292 19.76 14.60 -3.89
CA GLY A 292 19.82 14.91 -5.34
C GLY A 292 18.43 15.07 -5.97
N TYR A 293 17.46 14.28 -5.51
CA TYR A 293 16.07 14.39 -5.96
C TYR A 293 15.43 15.69 -5.47
N PHE A 294 15.69 16.08 -4.22
CA PHE A 294 15.21 17.34 -3.67
C PHE A 294 15.79 18.55 -4.41
N ILE A 295 17.11 18.55 -4.66
CA ILE A 295 17.75 19.61 -5.46
C ILE A 295 17.12 19.68 -6.84
N GLY A 296 16.93 18.55 -7.51
CA GLY A 296 16.26 18.49 -8.81
C GLY A 296 14.84 19.06 -8.77
N ALA A 297 14.11 18.80 -7.69
CA ALA A 297 12.78 19.34 -7.48
C ALA A 297 12.77 20.87 -7.27
N LEU A 298 13.88 21.58 -7.09
CA LEU A 298 13.84 23.04 -6.96
C LEU A 298 13.79 23.79 -8.30
N GLU A 299 13.90 23.09 -9.44
CA GLU A 299 13.71 23.61 -10.81
C GLU A 299 14.25 25.04 -11.08
N GLY A 300 15.48 25.32 -10.62
CA GLY A 300 16.18 26.57 -10.92
C GLY A 300 15.82 27.74 -9.99
N ALA A 301 15.36 27.46 -8.77
CA ALA A 301 15.20 28.47 -7.73
C ALA A 301 16.42 29.41 -7.69
N GLU A 302 16.18 30.72 -7.83
CA GLU A 302 17.21 31.76 -8.03
C GLU A 302 18.33 31.74 -6.97
N HIS A 303 18.05 31.17 -5.80
CA HIS A 303 18.99 31.06 -4.68
C HIS A 303 19.02 29.62 -4.13
N GLN A 304 19.69 28.73 -4.85
CA GLN A 304 19.98 27.40 -4.32
C GLN A 304 20.93 27.51 -3.10
N PRO A 305 20.62 26.87 -1.97
CA PRO A 305 21.49 26.92 -0.81
C PRO A 305 22.83 26.24 -1.12
N VAL A 306 23.93 27.00 -1.06
CA VAL A 306 25.32 26.51 -1.22
C VAL A 306 25.60 25.28 -0.33
N VAL A 307 24.93 25.18 0.81
CA VAL A 307 25.01 24.04 1.73
C VAL A 307 24.56 22.73 1.10
N PHE A 308 23.49 22.71 0.30
CA PHE A 308 23.03 21.49 -0.37
C PHE A 308 24.04 21.02 -1.40
N MET A 309 24.70 21.96 -2.07
CA MET A 309 25.72 21.60 -3.04
C MET A 309 26.97 21.04 -2.39
N THR A 310 27.41 21.68 -1.32
CA THR A 310 28.53 21.19 -0.51
C THR A 310 28.26 19.78 0.01
N GLN A 311 27.03 19.52 0.47
CA GLN A 311 26.63 18.21 0.97
C GLN A 311 26.52 17.18 -0.15
N PHE A 312 25.94 17.50 -1.30
CA PHE A 312 25.83 16.58 -2.43
C PHE A 312 27.22 16.18 -2.98
N VAL A 313 28.15 17.15 -3.09
CA VAL A 313 29.54 16.86 -3.47
C VAL A 313 30.25 16.02 -2.41
N ALA A 314 30.02 16.30 -1.12
CA ALA A 314 30.57 15.49 -0.03
C ALA A 314 30.07 14.04 -0.11
N VAL A 315 28.79 13.82 -0.45
CA VAL A 315 28.23 12.48 -0.67
C VAL A 315 28.94 11.76 -1.81
N ILE A 316 29.12 12.41 -2.96
CA ILE A 316 29.83 11.82 -4.11
C ILE A 316 31.27 11.43 -3.73
N ARG A 317 31.96 12.27 -2.96
CA ARG A 317 33.33 12.00 -2.51
C ARG A 317 33.39 10.83 -1.52
N GLN A 318 32.46 10.77 -0.56
CA GLN A 318 32.37 9.69 0.41
C GLN A 318 32.00 8.36 -0.25
N SER A 319 31.08 8.36 -1.21
CA SER A 319 30.66 7.14 -1.90
C SER A 319 31.78 6.55 -2.78
N LYS A 320 32.62 7.41 -3.39
CA LYS A 320 33.84 6.96 -4.08
C LYS A 320 34.88 6.35 -3.15
N ALA A 321 34.93 6.81 -1.89
CA ALA A 321 35.90 6.33 -0.90
C ALA A 321 35.48 5.02 -0.21
N ASN A 322 34.19 4.65 -0.27
CA ASN A 322 33.66 3.44 0.35
C ASN A 322 32.93 2.54 -0.68
N PRO A 323 33.55 1.44 -1.14
CA PRO A 323 32.94 0.52 -2.11
C PRO A 323 31.60 -0.09 -1.66
N ASP A 324 31.36 -0.19 -0.34
CA ASP A 324 30.11 -0.71 0.22
C ASP A 324 28.96 0.33 0.17
N ALA A 325 29.23 1.57 -0.28
CA ALA A 325 28.23 2.62 -0.50
C ALA A 325 27.63 2.61 -1.91
N ALA A 326 27.48 1.42 -2.51
CA ALA A 326 26.98 1.23 -3.87
C ALA A 326 25.63 1.94 -4.09
N ASP A 327 24.70 1.83 -3.13
CA ASP A 327 23.39 2.47 -3.19
C ASP A 327 23.51 3.99 -3.31
N MET A 328 24.37 4.61 -2.52
CA MET A 328 24.53 6.06 -2.49
C MET A 328 25.17 6.58 -3.79
N THR A 329 26.07 5.80 -4.39
CA THR A 329 26.62 6.08 -5.72
C THR A 329 25.53 6.03 -6.80
N TYR A 330 24.62 5.05 -6.72
CA TYR A 330 23.50 4.94 -7.65
C TYR A 330 22.57 6.17 -7.57
N HIS A 331 22.16 6.59 -6.37
CA HIS A 331 21.31 7.78 -6.21
C HIS A 331 21.96 9.06 -6.73
N CYS A 332 23.26 9.26 -6.47
CA CYS A 332 23.99 10.42 -6.99
C CYS A 332 24.09 10.40 -8.51
N ALA A 333 24.42 9.24 -9.10
CA ALA A 333 24.52 9.10 -10.56
C ALA A 333 23.17 9.33 -11.25
N PHE A 334 22.09 8.77 -10.70
CA PHE A 334 20.73 8.92 -11.23
C PHE A 334 20.26 10.39 -11.23
N THR A 335 20.58 11.13 -10.16
CA THR A 335 20.14 12.52 -9.98
C THR A 335 21.09 13.55 -10.57
N PHE A 336 22.32 13.16 -10.96
CA PHE A 336 23.39 14.07 -11.36
C PHE A 336 22.97 15.06 -12.46
N ALA A 337 22.30 14.59 -13.51
CA ALA A 337 21.85 15.44 -14.61
C ALA A 337 20.77 16.45 -14.19
N SER A 338 19.88 16.06 -13.27
CA SER A 338 18.88 16.98 -12.72
C SER A 338 19.54 18.01 -11.83
N VAL A 339 20.47 17.59 -10.98
CA VAL A 339 21.23 18.47 -10.08
C VAL A 339 22.02 19.50 -10.89
N THR A 340 22.81 19.08 -11.88
CA THR A 340 23.63 19.99 -12.70
C THR A 340 22.80 20.98 -13.51
N ARG A 341 21.62 20.56 -13.99
CA ARG A 341 20.67 21.46 -14.65
C ARG A 341 20.14 22.51 -13.67
N THR A 342 19.76 22.08 -12.47
CA THR A 342 19.15 22.97 -11.47
C THR A 342 20.16 23.97 -10.90
N MET A 343 21.43 23.56 -10.77
CA MET A 343 22.52 24.43 -10.32
C MET A 343 22.91 25.51 -11.34
N GLY A 344 22.69 25.26 -12.62
CA GLY A 344 23.22 26.09 -13.70
C GLY A 344 24.74 25.93 -13.92
N SER A 345 25.21 26.35 -15.10
CA SER A 345 26.59 26.12 -15.55
C SER A 345 27.65 26.85 -14.75
N ALA A 346 27.28 27.94 -14.07
CA ALA A 346 28.20 28.71 -13.23
C ALA A 346 28.75 27.89 -12.05
N GLU A 347 27.94 26.97 -11.52
CA GLU A 347 28.25 26.20 -10.32
C GLU A 347 28.92 24.84 -10.62
N TRP A 348 29.01 24.43 -11.89
CA TRP A 348 29.64 23.16 -12.30
C TRP A 348 31.09 22.97 -11.83
N PRO A 349 31.95 24.01 -11.71
CA PRO A 349 33.29 23.83 -11.16
C PRO A 349 33.32 23.26 -9.74
N SER A 350 32.26 23.45 -8.94
CA SER A 350 32.17 22.93 -7.57
C SER A 350 31.96 21.41 -7.51
N LEU A 351 31.58 20.78 -8.64
CA LEU A 351 31.35 19.33 -8.76
C LEU A 351 32.63 18.54 -9.09
N LYS A 352 33.76 19.22 -9.31
CA LYS A 352 35.08 18.60 -9.50
C LYS A 352 35.65 18.13 -8.15
#